data_AF-A0A7S2V3Z1-F1
#
_entry.id   AF-A0A7S2V3Z1-F1
#
_cell.length_a   1.000
_cell.length_b   1.000
_cell.length_c   1.000
_cell.angle_alpha   90.00
_cell.angle_beta   90.00
_cell.angle_gamma   90.00
#
_symmetry.space_group_name_H-M   'P 1'
#
loop_
_entity.id
_entity.type
_entity.pdbx_description
1 polymer ?
#
loop_
_entity_poly.entity_id
_entity_poly.type
_entity_poly.pdbx_seq_one_letter_code
_entity_poly.pdbx_strand_id
1 'polypeptide(L)'
;AGGAVGRFLMPVSDCSFTLESILEDLQRDPWPTPTDMRSSRCTGVALAVALGLLESAFPRRGARVLAFVGGPPTIGPGTIVGKGKAESMRSHVDLQKGQAPHFKTSVDHYRALAEKAVAAAHVIDLFACSLDQVGLLEMKICIEKTGGLMVLGDSFGQSVFKESLRRMFRRVPDEVPVDGGHLQMGFAGSIEVLTSREFKVAGAIGPCSSLKKAGPNVSETEVGQGGTYAWSMGGLNSNTTLAFYFDVTNQNTAPMPPTKRRYIQFVTQYQHPSGRYRLRATTVCGGWHSDPSDSAPLARGFDQEASAVIMARLAVHRTESEEVPDILRWLDRSLIRL
;
A
#
# COMPACT_ATOMS: atom_id res chain seq x y z
N ALA A 1 1.14 -24.02 14.63
CA ALA A 1 2.58 -24.01 14.28
C ALA A 1 3.28 -25.02 15.18
N GLY A 2 3.79 -26.12 14.64
CA GLY A 2 4.55 -27.10 15.42
C GLY A 2 6.05 -26.92 15.16
N GLY A 3 6.80 -26.45 16.16
CA GLY A 3 8.25 -26.19 16.07
C GLY A 3 8.69 -25.00 16.93
N ALA A 4 9.99 -24.64 16.87
CA ALA A 4 10.63 -23.54 17.60
C ALA A 4 10.05 -22.13 17.34
N VAL A 5 9.09 -22.00 16.44
CA VAL A 5 8.34 -20.77 16.14
C VAL A 5 7.10 -20.62 17.03
N GLY A 6 6.52 -21.75 17.49
CA GLY A 6 5.34 -21.75 18.35
C GLY A 6 5.55 -21.09 19.71
N ARG A 7 6.82 -20.89 20.14
CA ARG A 7 7.16 -20.11 21.35
C ARG A 7 7.04 -18.60 21.18
N PHE A 8 7.00 -18.10 19.94
CA PHE A 8 6.90 -16.67 19.64
C PHE A 8 5.53 -16.27 19.09
N LEU A 9 4.79 -17.22 18.50
CA LEU A 9 3.47 -17.00 17.93
C LEU A 9 2.49 -18.02 18.51
N MET A 10 1.61 -17.54 19.39
CA MET A 10 0.63 -18.35 20.11
C MET A 10 -0.80 -17.87 19.86
N PRO A 11 -1.81 -18.75 20.00
CA PRO A 11 -3.21 -18.33 20.02
C PRO A 11 -3.47 -17.35 21.17
N VAL A 12 -4.23 -16.28 20.91
CA VAL A 12 -4.56 -15.26 21.92
C VAL A 12 -5.32 -15.87 23.11
N SER A 13 -6.14 -16.89 22.88
CA SER A 13 -6.83 -17.64 23.95
C SER A 13 -5.87 -18.23 24.98
N ASP A 14 -4.67 -18.61 24.55
CA ASP A 14 -3.74 -19.39 25.35
C ASP A 14 -2.75 -18.50 26.10
N CYS A 15 -2.59 -17.24 25.67
CA CYS A 15 -1.58 -16.32 26.21
C CYS A 15 -2.10 -14.91 26.54
N SER A 16 -3.42 -14.68 26.53
CA SER A 16 -4.04 -13.37 26.77
C SER A 16 -3.55 -12.70 28.06
N PHE A 17 -3.68 -13.39 29.20
CA PHE A 17 -3.25 -12.86 30.50
C PHE A 17 -1.75 -12.54 30.54
N THR A 18 -0.91 -13.44 30.03
CA THR A 18 0.55 -13.23 29.98
C THR A 18 0.92 -12.06 29.08
N LEU A 19 0.24 -11.89 27.95
CA LEU A 19 0.47 -10.77 27.05
C LEU A 19 0.06 -9.44 27.69
N GLU A 20 -1.08 -9.38 28.37
CA GLU A 20 -1.55 -8.19 29.09
C GLU A 20 -0.55 -7.78 30.17
N SER A 21 -0.11 -8.72 31.03
CA SER A 21 0.91 -8.45 32.05
C SER A 21 2.22 -7.93 31.44
N ILE A 22 2.73 -8.54 30.36
CA ILE A 22 3.95 -8.04 29.68
C ILE A 22 3.76 -6.61 29.15
N LEU A 23 2.58 -6.28 28.62
CA LEU A 23 2.29 -4.95 28.09
C LEU A 23 2.13 -3.91 29.21
N GLU A 24 1.55 -4.28 30.35
CA GLU A 24 1.42 -3.42 31.53
C GLU A 24 2.79 -3.14 32.20
N ASP A 25 3.65 -4.16 32.23
CA ASP A 25 4.98 -4.06 32.84
C ASP A 25 6.02 -3.40 31.91
N LEU A 26 5.68 -3.14 30.64
CA LEU A 26 6.61 -2.62 29.63
C LEU A 26 7.15 -1.24 30.04
N GLN A 27 8.46 -1.19 30.31
CA GLN A 27 9.16 0.05 30.68
C GLN A 27 9.81 0.71 29.47
N ARG A 28 10.24 1.96 29.66
CA ARG A 28 11.10 2.65 28.69
C ARG A 28 12.43 1.91 28.55
N ASP A 29 13.05 2.08 27.38
CA ASP A 29 14.40 1.62 27.14
C ASP A 29 15.35 2.13 28.26
N PRO A 30 16.03 1.23 29.01
CA PRO A 30 16.84 1.63 30.16
C PRO A 30 18.13 2.38 29.77
N TRP A 31 18.53 2.36 28.49
CA TRP A 31 19.76 3.03 28.06
C TRP A 31 19.65 4.56 28.18
N PRO A 32 20.54 5.22 28.94
CA PRO A 32 20.48 6.66 29.11
C PRO A 32 20.73 7.37 27.77
N THR A 33 19.96 8.43 27.53
CA THR A 33 20.12 9.28 26.35
C THR A 33 20.62 10.67 26.80
N PRO A 34 21.87 11.05 26.44
CA PRO A 34 22.38 12.39 26.72
C PRO A 34 21.51 13.50 26.13
N THR A 35 21.52 14.69 26.74
CA THR A 35 20.63 15.81 26.36
C THR A 35 20.83 16.28 24.92
N ASP A 36 22.05 16.21 24.40
CA ASP A 36 22.46 16.56 23.04
C ASP A 36 22.25 15.42 22.02
N MET A 37 21.72 14.28 22.47
CA MET A 37 21.52 13.09 21.65
C MET A 37 20.04 12.70 21.55
N ARG A 38 19.69 12.05 20.45
CA ARG A 38 18.45 11.30 20.26
C ARG A 38 18.63 9.88 20.83
N SER A 39 17.53 9.26 21.23
CA SER A 39 17.52 7.86 21.67
C SER A 39 17.97 6.94 20.54
N SER A 40 18.67 5.85 20.90
CA SER A 40 19.07 4.80 19.96
C SER A 40 17.83 4.02 19.51
N ARG A 41 17.47 4.07 18.23
CA ARG A 41 16.31 3.34 17.68
C ARG A 41 16.70 2.55 16.45
N CYS A 42 16.50 1.23 16.50
CA CYS A 42 16.83 0.29 15.43
C CYS A 42 15.58 -0.24 14.69
N THR A 43 14.63 0.63 14.37
CA THR A 43 13.33 0.24 13.78
C THR A 43 13.46 -0.63 12.53
N GLY A 44 14.41 -0.34 11.64
CA GLY A 44 14.66 -1.15 10.44
C GLY A 44 15.04 -2.59 10.78
N VAL A 45 15.89 -2.78 11.80
CA VAL A 45 16.27 -4.11 12.30
C VAL A 45 15.08 -4.81 12.96
N ALA A 46 14.30 -4.09 13.78
CA ALA A 46 13.11 -4.65 14.43
C ALA A 46 12.09 -5.16 13.39
N LEU A 47 11.84 -4.38 12.33
CA LEU A 47 10.99 -4.79 11.20
C LEU A 47 11.57 -5.99 10.46
N ALA A 48 12.88 -6.02 10.21
CA ALA A 48 13.54 -7.14 9.54
C ALA A 48 13.39 -8.45 10.34
N VAL A 49 13.55 -8.40 11.67
CA VAL A 49 13.38 -9.56 12.56
C VAL A 49 11.93 -10.02 12.59
N ALA A 50 10.97 -9.09 12.72
CA ALA A 50 9.54 -9.41 12.72
C ALA A 50 9.11 -10.09 11.41
N LEU A 51 9.54 -9.56 10.27
CA LEU A 51 9.26 -10.14 8.96
C LEU A 51 9.93 -11.51 8.79
N GLY A 52 11.19 -11.66 9.18
CA GLY A 52 11.89 -12.95 9.09
C GLY A 52 11.26 -14.05 9.96
N LEU A 53 10.76 -13.68 11.15
CA LEU A 53 10.01 -14.59 12.01
C LEU A 53 8.70 -15.03 11.33
N LEU A 54 7.91 -14.10 10.81
CA LEU A 54 6.64 -14.40 10.14
C LEU A 54 6.83 -15.20 8.86
N GLU A 55 7.83 -14.85 8.05
CA GLU A 55 8.18 -15.56 6.81
C GLU A 55 8.53 -17.02 7.09
N SER A 56 9.27 -17.27 8.18
CA SER A 56 9.60 -18.63 8.63
C SER A 56 8.40 -19.38 9.22
N ALA A 57 7.43 -18.66 9.79
CA ALA A 57 6.28 -19.22 10.48
C ALA A 57 5.13 -19.60 9.54
N PHE A 58 4.73 -18.64 8.69
CA PHE A 58 3.48 -18.66 7.94
C PHE A 58 3.64 -18.05 6.55
N PRO A 59 4.55 -18.55 5.70
CA PRO A 59 4.77 -17.97 4.38
C PRO A 59 3.48 -18.03 3.54
N ARG A 60 3.17 -16.92 2.85
CA ARG A 60 2.00 -16.76 1.96
C ARG A 60 0.65 -16.93 2.65
N ARG A 61 0.59 -16.57 3.93
CA ARG A 61 -0.65 -16.46 4.71
C ARG A 61 -0.76 -15.06 5.28
N GLY A 62 -1.99 -14.65 5.55
CA GLY A 62 -2.28 -13.36 6.15
C GLY A 62 -1.62 -13.20 7.51
N ALA A 63 -0.68 -12.25 7.57
CA ALA A 63 -0.05 -11.82 8.80
C ALA A 63 0.20 -10.30 8.74
N ARG A 64 0.27 -9.67 9.90
CA ARG A 64 0.29 -8.21 10.03
C ARG A 64 1.29 -7.79 11.09
N VAL A 65 2.27 -6.96 10.71
CA VAL A 65 3.26 -6.35 11.59
C VAL A 65 2.77 -4.95 11.95
N LEU A 66 2.46 -4.73 13.22
CA LEU A 66 2.06 -3.42 13.74
C LEU A 66 3.28 -2.73 14.34
N ALA A 67 3.85 -1.76 13.62
CA ALA A 67 5.00 -1.01 14.10
C ALA A 67 4.56 0.30 14.80
N PHE A 68 4.80 0.38 16.11
CA PHE A 68 4.56 1.60 16.89
C PHE A 68 5.88 2.35 17.09
N VAL A 69 6.00 3.55 16.51
CA VAL A 69 7.26 4.32 16.51
C VAL A 69 7.09 5.69 17.16
N GLY A 70 7.99 6.01 18.08
CA GLY A 70 8.01 7.27 18.86
C GLY A 70 9.10 8.27 18.44
N GLY A 71 9.58 8.17 17.20
CA GLY A 71 10.68 8.98 16.66
C GLY A 71 11.44 8.25 15.55
N PRO A 72 12.44 8.92 14.94
CA PRO A 72 13.16 8.35 13.81
C PRO A 72 14.11 7.21 14.24
N PRO A 73 14.35 6.22 13.37
CA PRO A 73 15.46 5.29 13.47
C PRO A 73 16.81 6.02 13.43
N THR A 74 17.69 5.73 14.39
CA THR A 74 18.99 6.42 14.58
C THR A 74 20.20 5.50 14.56
N ILE A 75 19.98 4.18 14.49
CA ILE A 75 21.06 3.20 14.45
C ILE A 75 20.67 1.98 13.60
N GLY A 76 21.67 1.44 12.90
CA GLY A 76 21.55 0.24 12.08
C GLY A 76 20.96 0.48 10.69
N PRO A 77 20.70 -0.58 9.92
CA PRO A 77 20.03 -0.47 8.62
C PRO A 77 18.69 0.27 8.72
N GLY A 78 18.46 1.19 7.77
CA GLY A 78 17.28 2.07 7.79
C GLY A 78 17.37 3.28 8.72
N THR A 79 18.59 3.67 9.13
CA THR A 79 18.85 4.90 9.92
C THR A 79 18.46 6.14 9.12
N ILE A 80 17.57 6.96 9.68
CA ILE A 80 17.03 8.16 9.02
C ILE A 80 17.84 9.41 9.36
N VAL A 81 18.36 9.48 10.57
CA VAL A 81 19.16 10.59 11.09
C VAL A 81 20.14 10.07 12.12
N GLY A 82 21.31 10.68 12.25
CA GLY A 82 22.23 10.37 13.34
C GLY A 82 21.68 10.72 14.73
N LYS A 83 22.37 10.19 15.75
CA LYS A 83 22.01 10.41 17.15
C LYS A 83 22.21 11.87 17.59
N GLY A 84 23.24 12.55 17.12
CA GLY A 84 23.53 13.92 17.54
C GLY A 84 22.44 14.88 17.10
N LYS A 85 21.87 15.65 18.04
CA LYS A 85 20.86 16.68 17.71
C LYS A 85 21.42 17.82 16.86
N ALA A 86 22.74 17.95 16.78
CA ALA A 86 23.43 18.84 15.84
C ALA A 86 23.11 18.49 14.37
N GLU A 87 22.86 17.22 14.06
CA GLU A 87 22.35 16.80 12.76
C GLU A 87 20.84 17.02 12.72
N SER A 88 20.37 17.89 11.83
CA SER A 88 18.95 18.16 11.63
C SER A 88 18.26 17.03 10.85
N MET A 89 16.96 16.86 11.08
CA MET A 89 16.14 16.02 10.21
C MET A 89 16.11 16.62 8.81
N ARG A 90 16.28 15.78 7.78
CA ARG A 90 16.17 16.22 6.38
C ARG A 90 14.82 16.91 6.11
N SER A 91 14.89 17.96 5.32
CA SER A 91 13.77 18.72 4.76
C SER A 91 13.59 18.43 3.25
N HIS A 92 12.52 18.93 2.65
CA HIS A 92 12.35 18.87 1.19
C HIS A 92 13.48 19.59 0.43
N VAL A 93 14.01 20.69 0.98
CA VAL A 93 15.13 21.43 0.37
C VAL A 93 16.41 20.59 0.39
N ASP A 94 16.66 19.88 1.49
CA ASP A 94 17.83 19.00 1.60
C ASP A 94 17.74 17.86 0.59
N LEU A 95 16.55 17.26 0.43
CA LEU A 95 16.32 16.21 -0.56
C LEU A 95 16.56 16.72 -2.00
N GLN A 96 16.02 17.88 -2.35
CA GLN A 96 16.20 18.50 -3.67
C GLN A 96 17.68 18.82 -3.96
N LYS A 97 18.43 19.26 -2.95
CA LYS A 97 19.86 19.57 -3.09
C LYS A 97 20.77 18.35 -2.96
N GLY A 98 20.22 17.16 -2.74
CA GLY A 98 21.01 15.94 -2.48
C GLY A 98 21.79 15.97 -1.15
N GLN A 99 21.36 16.80 -0.19
CA GLN A 99 21.97 17.01 1.12
C GLN A 99 21.34 16.15 2.22
N ALA A 100 20.79 14.99 1.86
CA ALA A 100 20.19 14.02 2.79
C ALA A 100 20.99 12.69 2.78
N PRO A 101 22.09 12.57 3.54
CA PRO A 101 23.06 11.48 3.39
C PRO A 101 22.48 10.09 3.69
N HIS A 102 21.49 10.03 4.58
CA HIS A 102 20.83 8.80 5.01
C HIS A 102 19.67 8.34 4.10
N PHE A 103 19.21 9.20 3.21
CA PHE A 103 17.95 9.00 2.50
C PHE A 103 17.98 7.77 1.58
N LYS A 104 18.95 7.73 0.66
CA LYS A 104 19.03 6.67 -0.36
C LYS A 104 19.24 5.29 0.27
N THR A 105 20.19 5.18 1.19
CA THR A 105 20.50 3.92 1.88
C THR A 105 19.33 3.42 2.73
N SER A 106 18.56 4.32 3.33
CA SER A 106 17.35 3.95 4.07
C SER A 106 16.21 3.49 3.17
N VAL A 107 15.96 4.23 2.08
CA VAL A 107 14.94 3.84 1.09
C VAL A 107 15.26 2.45 0.51
N ASP A 108 16.52 2.17 0.20
CA ASP A 108 16.93 0.87 -0.33
C ASP A 108 16.71 -0.26 0.69
N HIS A 109 17.00 0.00 1.97
CA HIS A 109 16.74 -0.96 3.05
C HIS A 109 15.24 -1.27 3.20
N TYR A 110 14.39 -0.25 3.30
CA TYR A 110 12.94 -0.45 3.45
C TYR A 110 12.30 -1.03 2.18
N ARG A 111 12.83 -0.71 0.98
CA ARG A 111 12.41 -1.37 -0.26
C ARG A 111 12.65 -2.87 -0.21
N ALA A 112 13.83 -3.32 0.25
CA ALA A 112 14.14 -4.73 0.40
C ALA A 112 13.21 -5.42 1.42
N LEU A 113 12.85 -4.75 2.52
CA LEU A 113 11.87 -5.27 3.48
C LEU A 113 10.46 -5.37 2.87
N ALA A 114 10.05 -4.36 2.12
CA ALA A 114 8.76 -4.36 1.42
C ALA A 114 8.64 -5.52 0.45
N GLU A 115 9.70 -5.81 -0.32
CA GLU A 115 9.74 -6.94 -1.27
C GLU A 115 9.62 -8.30 -0.56
N LYS A 116 10.28 -8.48 0.58
CA LYS A 116 10.12 -9.68 1.41
C LYS A 116 8.69 -9.83 1.91
N ALA A 117 8.11 -8.75 2.44
CA ALA A 117 6.74 -8.76 2.94
C ALA A 117 5.72 -9.08 1.84
N VAL A 118 5.88 -8.49 0.65
CA VAL A 118 5.06 -8.79 -0.54
C VAL A 118 5.16 -10.26 -0.92
N ALA A 119 6.37 -10.82 -1.02
CA ALA A 119 6.58 -12.23 -1.36
C ALA A 119 5.93 -13.20 -0.36
N ALA A 120 5.93 -12.82 0.92
CA ALA A 120 5.32 -13.59 2.00
C ALA A 120 3.82 -13.32 2.21
N ALA A 121 3.23 -12.37 1.47
CA ALA A 121 1.86 -11.89 1.64
C ALA A 121 1.56 -11.31 3.04
N HIS A 122 2.56 -10.62 3.61
CA HIS A 122 2.49 -9.98 4.93
C HIS A 122 2.27 -8.48 4.81
N VAL A 123 1.62 -7.92 5.82
CA VAL A 123 1.25 -6.52 5.92
C VAL A 123 2.13 -5.80 6.92
N ILE A 124 2.55 -4.58 6.60
CA ILE A 124 3.29 -3.71 7.53
C ILE A 124 2.47 -2.44 7.74
N ASP A 125 2.01 -2.23 8.98
CA ASP A 125 1.39 -0.98 9.40
C ASP A 125 2.37 -0.16 10.22
N LEU A 126 2.32 1.16 10.06
CA LEU A 126 3.14 2.10 10.80
C LEU A 126 2.27 3.10 11.56
N PHE A 127 2.34 3.00 12.88
CA PHE A 127 1.71 3.90 13.82
C PHE A 127 2.79 4.78 14.45
N ALA A 128 2.91 6.00 13.97
CA ALA A 128 3.93 6.94 14.39
C ALA A 128 3.33 8.06 15.23
N CYS A 129 3.87 8.24 16.43
CA CYS A 129 3.51 9.36 17.29
C CYS A 129 4.77 10.07 17.80
N SER A 130 5.04 11.26 17.28
CA SER A 130 6.25 12.04 17.56
C SER A 130 6.02 13.50 17.23
N LEU A 131 6.62 14.41 18.00
CA LEU A 131 6.58 15.86 17.73
C LEU A 131 7.46 16.27 16.54
N ASP A 132 8.38 15.40 16.14
CA ASP A 132 9.25 15.57 14.97
C ASP A 132 9.06 14.37 14.02
N GLN A 133 9.62 14.47 12.82
CA GLN A 133 9.54 13.46 11.77
C GLN A 133 10.07 12.09 12.24
N VAL A 134 9.44 11.01 11.76
CA VAL A 134 9.80 9.61 12.12
C VAL A 134 10.52 8.84 11.01
N GLY A 135 10.70 9.44 9.84
CA GLY A 135 11.18 8.71 8.65
C GLY A 135 10.08 8.03 7.84
N LEU A 136 8.86 8.59 7.84
CA LEU A 136 7.74 8.02 7.07
C LEU A 136 8.07 7.96 5.59
N LEU A 137 8.75 8.97 5.04
CA LEU A 137 9.10 9.03 3.62
C LEU A 137 9.91 7.80 3.17
N GLU A 138 10.87 7.36 3.98
CA GLU A 138 11.71 6.21 3.68
C GLU A 138 10.98 4.89 3.91
N MET A 139 10.08 4.84 4.90
CA MET A 139 9.32 3.65 5.27
C MET A 139 8.03 3.45 4.46
N LYS A 140 7.51 4.48 3.77
CA LYS A 140 6.19 4.44 3.12
C LYS A 140 6.04 3.27 2.16
N ILE A 141 7.12 2.87 1.48
CA ILE A 141 7.14 1.78 0.51
C ILE A 141 6.76 0.43 1.14
N CYS A 142 7.10 0.19 2.41
CA CYS A 142 6.68 -1.00 3.16
C CYS A 142 5.17 -1.06 3.30
N ILE A 143 4.54 0.09 3.49
CA ILE A 143 3.10 0.18 3.73
C ILE A 143 2.34 0.19 2.40
N GLU A 144 2.75 1.02 1.45
CA GLU A 144 2.14 1.15 0.13
C GLU A 144 2.14 -0.19 -0.63
N LYS A 145 3.26 -0.92 -0.65
CA LYS A 145 3.33 -2.21 -1.36
C LYS A 145 2.55 -3.34 -0.69
N THR A 146 2.35 -3.27 0.62
CA THR A 146 1.70 -4.35 1.38
C THR A 146 0.24 -4.07 1.72
N GLY A 147 -0.27 -2.86 1.46
CA GLY A 147 -1.63 -2.46 1.81
C GLY A 147 -1.85 -2.28 3.32
N GLY A 148 -0.80 -1.89 4.04
CA GLY A 148 -0.91 -1.53 5.44
C GLY A 148 -1.47 -0.11 5.65
N LEU A 149 -1.54 0.28 6.92
CA LEU A 149 -1.98 1.60 7.37
C LEU A 149 -0.79 2.45 7.79
N MET A 150 -0.89 3.76 7.53
CA MET A 150 0.01 4.77 8.05
C MET A 150 -0.80 5.73 8.92
N VAL A 151 -0.46 5.84 10.19
CA VAL A 151 -1.09 6.79 11.11
C VAL A 151 0.01 7.66 11.69
N LEU A 152 -0.09 8.96 11.45
CA LEU A 152 0.75 9.98 12.07
C LEU A 152 -0.03 10.71 13.15
N GLY A 153 0.61 10.98 14.28
CA GLY A 153 0.11 11.87 15.32
C GLY A 153 1.26 12.41 16.17
N ASP A 154 0.95 13.25 17.15
CA ASP A 154 1.99 13.84 18.03
C ASP A 154 2.29 12.93 19.23
N SER A 155 1.27 12.22 19.71
CA SER A 155 1.34 11.38 20.91
C SER A 155 0.32 10.25 20.86
N PHE A 156 0.73 9.07 21.34
CA PHE A 156 -0.15 7.90 21.50
C PHE A 156 -1.28 8.13 22.52
N GLY A 157 -1.19 9.18 23.34
CA GLY A 157 -2.25 9.56 24.27
C GLY A 157 -3.48 10.19 23.60
N GLN A 158 -3.33 10.76 22.39
CA GLN A 158 -4.37 11.52 21.69
C GLN A 158 -5.52 10.63 21.22
N SER A 159 -6.72 11.20 21.20
CA SER A 159 -7.94 10.52 20.74
C SER A 159 -7.84 10.08 19.28
N VAL A 160 -7.20 10.87 18.42
CA VAL A 160 -7.00 10.58 16.99
C VAL A 160 -6.27 9.24 16.81
N PHE A 161 -5.17 9.02 17.53
CA PHE A 161 -4.44 7.75 17.46
C PHE A 161 -5.28 6.58 18.01
N LYS A 162 -5.83 6.73 19.22
CA LYS A 162 -6.61 5.68 19.88
C LYS A 162 -7.81 5.24 19.04
N GLU A 163 -8.52 6.18 18.45
CA GLU A 163 -9.66 5.90 17.59
C GLU A 163 -9.21 5.26 16.27
N SER A 164 -8.14 5.75 15.65
CA SER A 164 -7.60 5.16 14.42
C SER A 164 -7.19 3.69 14.62
N LEU A 165 -6.55 3.36 15.75
CA LEU A 165 -6.18 1.99 16.09
C LEU A 165 -7.42 1.11 16.30
N ARG A 166 -8.43 1.60 17.03
CA ARG A 166 -9.70 0.88 17.20
C ARG A 166 -10.41 0.63 15.87
N ARG A 167 -10.39 1.61 14.97
CA ARG A 167 -10.99 1.50 13.63
C ARG A 167 -10.38 0.39 12.79
N MET A 168 -9.08 0.16 12.93
CA MET A 168 -8.42 -0.95 12.24
C MET A 168 -9.05 -2.30 12.59
N PHE A 169 -9.44 -2.51 13.85
CA PHE A 169 -10.04 -3.76 14.33
C PHE A 169 -11.58 -3.75 14.32
N ARG A 170 -12.21 -2.86 13.54
CA ARG A 170 -13.67 -2.85 13.40
C ARG A 170 -14.18 -4.21 12.92
N ARG A 171 -15.26 -4.64 13.55
CA ARG A 171 -16.02 -5.82 13.13
C ARG A 171 -17.19 -5.41 12.26
N VAL A 172 -17.58 -6.31 11.38
CA VAL A 172 -18.84 -6.21 10.63
C VAL A 172 -19.99 -6.37 11.64
N PRO A 173 -21.07 -5.56 11.57
CA PRO A 173 -22.22 -5.70 12.45
C PRO A 173 -22.76 -7.13 12.45
N ASP A 174 -23.13 -7.65 13.61
CA ASP A 174 -23.52 -9.06 13.79
C ASP A 174 -24.75 -9.47 12.93
N GLU A 175 -25.57 -8.49 12.55
CA GLU A 175 -26.76 -8.67 11.70
C GLU A 175 -26.42 -8.97 10.23
N VAL A 176 -25.19 -8.71 9.78
CA VAL A 176 -24.80 -8.93 8.38
C VAL A 176 -24.67 -10.44 8.12
N PRO A 177 -25.43 -11.02 7.19
CA PRO A 177 -25.33 -12.44 6.87
C PRO A 177 -23.92 -12.81 6.43
N VAL A 178 -23.45 -14.00 6.84
CA VAL A 178 -22.14 -14.59 6.48
C VAL A 178 -20.91 -13.90 7.09
N ASP A 179 -20.94 -12.57 7.23
CA ASP A 179 -19.78 -11.76 7.64
C ASP A 179 -19.89 -11.17 9.05
N GLY A 180 -21.07 -11.20 9.67
CA GLY A 180 -21.32 -10.66 11.01
C GLY A 180 -20.32 -11.16 12.06
N GLY A 181 -19.86 -10.23 12.90
CA GLY A 181 -18.91 -10.52 13.99
C GLY A 181 -17.45 -10.72 13.55
N HIS A 182 -17.16 -10.84 12.25
CA HIS A 182 -15.78 -10.91 11.74
C HIS A 182 -15.14 -9.53 11.57
N LEU A 183 -13.81 -9.47 11.54
CA LEU A 183 -13.07 -8.23 11.24
C LEU A 183 -13.36 -7.76 9.80
N GLN A 184 -13.33 -6.45 9.56
CA GLN A 184 -13.56 -5.86 8.22
C GLN A 184 -12.36 -5.97 7.27
N MET A 185 -11.20 -6.43 7.75
CA MET A 185 -9.99 -6.57 6.96
C MET A 185 -9.93 -7.90 6.21
N GLY A 186 -9.22 -7.93 5.09
CA GLY A 186 -8.83 -9.13 4.36
C GLY A 186 -7.31 -9.17 4.23
N PHE A 187 -6.78 -10.37 4.00
CA PHE A 187 -5.34 -10.61 3.95
C PHE A 187 -4.94 -11.41 2.72
N ALA A 188 -3.65 -11.41 2.41
CA ALA A 188 -3.04 -12.19 1.32
C ALA A 188 -3.85 -12.08 0.02
N GLY A 189 -4.29 -10.86 -0.29
CA GLY A 189 -5.09 -10.54 -1.45
C GLY A 189 -4.27 -10.58 -2.73
N SER A 190 -4.93 -10.97 -3.81
CA SER A 190 -4.47 -10.75 -5.18
C SER A 190 -5.64 -10.32 -6.04
N ILE A 191 -5.36 -9.51 -7.05
CA ILE A 191 -6.35 -9.10 -8.04
C ILE A 191 -5.81 -9.33 -9.44
N GLU A 192 -6.60 -10.01 -10.26
CA GLU A 192 -6.33 -10.22 -11.68
C GLU A 192 -7.35 -9.42 -12.49
N VAL A 193 -6.88 -8.76 -13.56
CA VAL A 193 -7.71 -7.98 -14.47
C VAL A 193 -7.68 -8.62 -15.84
N LEU A 194 -8.85 -9.06 -16.30
CA LEU A 194 -9.04 -9.64 -17.62
C LEU A 194 -9.78 -8.63 -18.50
N THR A 195 -9.33 -8.49 -19.75
CA THR A 195 -9.92 -7.54 -20.70
C THR A 195 -10.27 -8.25 -22.01
N SER A 196 -11.15 -7.63 -22.79
CA SER A 196 -11.34 -8.02 -24.19
C SER A 196 -10.09 -7.69 -25.01
N ARG A 197 -9.91 -8.33 -26.17
CA ARG A 197 -8.66 -8.26 -26.95
C ARG A 197 -8.36 -6.86 -27.52
N GLU A 198 -9.37 -6.00 -27.58
CA GLU A 198 -9.29 -4.68 -28.21
C GLU A 198 -8.65 -3.60 -27.32
N PHE A 199 -8.42 -3.90 -26.04
CA PHE A 199 -7.75 -3.00 -25.12
C PHE A 199 -6.95 -3.77 -24.07
N LYS A 200 -5.90 -3.15 -23.57
CA LYS A 200 -4.93 -3.74 -22.66
C LYS A 200 -4.86 -2.96 -21.36
N VAL A 201 -4.40 -3.60 -20.29
CA VAL A 201 -4.14 -2.95 -19.01
C VAL A 201 -2.73 -2.38 -19.00
N ALA A 202 -2.61 -1.07 -18.77
CA ALA A 202 -1.34 -0.34 -18.67
C ALA A 202 -0.70 -0.45 -17.28
N GLY A 203 -1.55 -0.55 -16.26
CA GLY A 203 -1.10 -0.80 -14.90
C GLY A 203 -2.11 -0.34 -13.86
N ALA A 204 -1.65 -0.29 -12.61
CA ALA A 204 -2.47 0.13 -11.48
C ALA A 204 -1.75 1.10 -10.55
N ILE A 205 -2.49 2.05 -9.98
CA ILE A 205 -2.03 2.95 -8.92
C ILE A 205 -2.90 2.76 -7.67
N GLY A 206 -2.25 2.39 -6.57
CA GLY A 206 -2.85 2.17 -5.27
C GLY A 206 -2.03 1.19 -4.43
N PRO A 207 -2.54 0.76 -3.26
CA PRO A 207 -1.83 -0.13 -2.34
C PRO A 207 -1.71 -1.57 -2.88
N CYS A 208 -0.84 -1.77 -3.85
CA CYS A 208 -0.63 -3.04 -4.52
C CYS A 208 0.79 -3.19 -5.04
N SER A 209 1.21 -4.41 -5.33
CA SER A 209 2.50 -4.69 -5.96
C SER A 209 2.36 -5.65 -7.13
N SER A 210 3.01 -5.31 -8.25
CA SER A 210 2.96 -6.11 -9.48
C SER A 210 3.43 -7.55 -9.24
N LEU A 211 2.64 -8.52 -9.68
CA LEU A 211 3.02 -9.95 -9.71
C LEU A 211 3.81 -10.32 -10.96
N LYS A 212 4.12 -9.35 -11.84
CA LYS A 212 4.92 -9.51 -13.06
C LYS A 212 4.39 -10.64 -13.97
N LYS A 213 3.06 -10.79 -14.04
CA LYS A 213 2.42 -11.78 -14.92
C LYS A 213 2.24 -11.18 -16.31
N ALA A 214 3.03 -11.66 -17.26
CA ALA A 214 2.89 -11.29 -18.67
C ALA A 214 1.67 -11.98 -19.30
N GLY A 215 1.01 -11.30 -20.24
CA GLY A 215 -0.15 -11.82 -20.95
C GLY A 215 -0.53 -10.96 -22.15
N PRO A 216 -1.39 -11.46 -23.06
CA PRO A 216 -1.78 -10.75 -24.27
C PRO A 216 -2.58 -9.46 -23.99
N ASN A 217 -3.14 -9.33 -22.79
CA ASN A 217 -3.89 -8.18 -22.33
C ASN A 217 -3.03 -7.14 -21.57
N VAL A 218 -1.71 -7.29 -21.50
CA VAL A 218 -0.80 -6.33 -20.85
C VAL A 218 -0.29 -5.32 -21.87
N SER A 219 -0.44 -4.03 -21.58
CA SER A 219 0.01 -2.95 -22.47
C SER A 219 1.54 -2.85 -22.48
N GLU A 220 2.07 -2.29 -23.58
CA GLU A 220 3.47 -1.90 -23.67
C GLU A 220 3.73 -0.57 -22.95
N THR A 221 2.69 0.25 -22.78
CA THR A 221 2.75 1.48 -21.98
C THR A 221 2.49 1.13 -20.52
N GLU A 222 3.43 1.45 -19.64
CA GLU A 222 3.31 1.19 -18.21
C GLU A 222 2.85 2.44 -17.45
N VAL A 223 1.85 2.26 -16.58
CA VAL A 223 1.38 3.31 -15.66
C VAL A 223 1.33 2.74 -14.24
N GLY A 224 2.04 3.36 -13.30
CA GLY A 224 2.08 2.87 -11.92
C GLY A 224 2.79 1.52 -11.82
N GLN A 225 2.15 0.57 -11.13
CA GLN A 225 2.57 -0.83 -11.10
C GLN A 225 2.17 -1.52 -12.41
N GLY A 226 2.93 -1.26 -13.48
CA GLY A 226 2.70 -1.79 -14.83
C GLY A 226 3.28 -3.19 -15.09
N GLY A 227 3.32 -3.56 -16.38
CA GLY A 227 3.96 -4.79 -16.86
C GLY A 227 3.30 -6.09 -16.38
N THR A 228 2.02 -6.03 -15.97
CA THR A 228 1.30 -7.17 -15.42
C THR A 228 -0.21 -7.03 -15.62
N TYR A 229 -0.95 -8.15 -15.59
CA TYR A 229 -2.40 -8.17 -15.41
C TYR A 229 -2.84 -8.59 -14.01
N ALA A 230 -1.87 -8.81 -13.10
CA ALA A 230 -2.10 -9.30 -11.75
C ALA A 230 -1.26 -8.56 -10.70
N TRP A 231 -1.88 -8.26 -9.56
CA TRP A 231 -1.26 -7.55 -8.44
C TRP A 231 -1.53 -8.26 -7.12
N SER A 232 -0.56 -8.16 -6.21
CA SER A 232 -0.71 -8.56 -4.81
C SER A 232 -1.16 -7.38 -3.96
N MET A 233 -1.91 -7.69 -2.91
CA MET A 233 -2.40 -6.79 -1.88
C MET A 233 -2.28 -7.52 -0.55
N GLY A 234 -1.23 -7.25 0.24
CA GLY A 234 -1.03 -7.96 1.51
C GLY A 234 -2.25 -7.80 2.43
N GLY A 235 -2.71 -6.56 2.60
CA GLY A 235 -3.87 -6.17 3.38
C GLY A 235 -4.86 -5.39 2.52
N LEU A 236 -6.14 -5.66 2.73
CA LEU A 236 -7.22 -4.91 2.10
C LEU A 236 -8.41 -4.79 3.06
N ASN A 237 -9.33 -3.88 2.79
CA ASN A 237 -10.62 -3.78 3.46
C ASN A 237 -11.68 -3.24 2.47
N SER A 238 -12.89 -2.97 2.96
CA SER A 238 -13.97 -2.42 2.14
C SER A 238 -13.66 -1.05 1.51
N ASN A 239 -12.67 -0.33 2.03
CA ASN A 239 -12.28 1.01 1.58
C ASN A 239 -11.02 0.98 0.69
N THR A 240 -10.45 -0.20 0.43
CA THR A 240 -9.28 -0.34 -0.46
C THR A 240 -9.71 -0.09 -1.90
N THR A 241 -9.16 0.97 -2.52
CA THR A 241 -9.47 1.37 -3.89
C THR A 241 -8.22 1.48 -4.74
N LEU A 242 -8.17 0.72 -5.84
CA LEU A 242 -7.13 0.78 -6.87
C LEU A 242 -7.64 1.54 -8.10
N ALA A 243 -6.75 2.31 -8.74
CA ALA A 243 -6.99 2.90 -10.05
C ALA A 243 -6.32 2.02 -11.11
N PHE A 244 -7.08 1.56 -12.10
CA PHE A 244 -6.57 0.78 -13.22
C PHE A 244 -6.59 1.63 -14.49
N TYR A 245 -5.47 1.62 -15.21
CA TYR A 245 -5.28 2.37 -16.44
C TYR A 245 -5.29 1.41 -17.62
N PHE A 246 -5.94 1.79 -18.70
CA PHE A 246 -6.16 0.94 -19.87
C PHE A 246 -5.84 1.68 -21.16
N ASP A 247 -5.29 0.96 -22.13
CA ASP A 247 -5.02 1.45 -23.46
C ASP A 247 -5.87 0.73 -24.48
N VAL A 248 -6.59 1.49 -25.31
CA VAL A 248 -7.32 0.92 -26.45
C VAL A 248 -6.31 0.65 -27.57
N THR A 249 -6.07 -0.62 -27.87
CA THR A 249 -5.04 -1.05 -28.84
C THR A 249 -5.61 -1.46 -30.19
N ASN A 250 -6.93 -1.33 -30.38
CA ASN A 250 -7.55 -1.65 -31.66
C ASN A 250 -7.17 -0.61 -32.72
N GLN A 251 -6.18 -0.94 -33.55
CA GLN A 251 -5.74 -0.12 -34.69
C GLN A 251 -6.60 -0.33 -35.95
N ASN A 252 -7.59 -1.23 -35.90
CA ASN A 252 -8.42 -1.52 -37.06
C ASN A 252 -9.41 -0.37 -37.30
N THR A 253 -9.29 0.27 -38.46
CA THR A 253 -10.15 1.39 -38.89
C THR A 253 -11.53 0.94 -39.34
N ALA A 254 -11.74 -0.37 -39.53
CA ALA A 254 -13.04 -0.93 -39.84
C ALA A 254 -13.99 -0.76 -38.64
N PRO A 255 -15.23 -0.26 -38.85
CA PRO A 255 -16.19 -0.08 -37.77
C PRO A 255 -16.50 -1.42 -37.11
N MET A 256 -16.43 -1.45 -35.78
CA MET A 256 -16.73 -2.66 -35.02
C MET A 256 -18.22 -3.00 -35.14
N PRO A 257 -18.59 -4.29 -35.20
CA PRO A 257 -20.00 -4.69 -35.25
C PRO A 257 -20.80 -4.06 -34.10
N PRO A 258 -22.00 -3.51 -34.33
CA PRO A 258 -22.81 -2.89 -33.27
C PRO A 258 -23.17 -3.83 -32.11
N THR A 259 -23.13 -5.15 -32.34
CA THR A 259 -23.35 -6.19 -31.33
C THR A 259 -22.11 -6.45 -30.46
N LYS A 260 -20.93 -6.00 -30.89
CA LYS A 260 -19.69 -6.19 -30.15
C LYS A 260 -19.71 -5.37 -28.87
N ARG A 261 -19.19 -5.96 -27.80
CA ARG A 261 -19.11 -5.36 -26.47
C ARG A 261 -17.68 -5.44 -25.95
N ARG A 262 -17.30 -4.52 -25.07
CA ARG A 262 -16.10 -4.63 -24.24
C ARG A 262 -16.46 -5.23 -22.91
N TYR A 263 -15.58 -6.09 -22.41
CA TYR A 263 -15.67 -6.72 -21.10
C TYR A 263 -14.38 -6.46 -20.32
N ILE A 264 -14.55 -6.08 -19.06
CA ILE A 264 -13.49 -6.06 -18.05
C ILE A 264 -13.95 -6.97 -16.93
N GLN A 265 -13.11 -7.88 -16.47
CA GLN A 265 -13.37 -8.69 -15.30
C GLN A 265 -12.26 -8.51 -14.27
N PHE A 266 -12.65 -8.16 -13.06
CA PHE A 266 -11.78 -8.09 -11.90
C PHE A 266 -12.01 -9.34 -11.07
N VAL A 267 -10.95 -10.13 -10.85
CA VAL A 267 -10.99 -11.34 -10.02
C VAL A 267 -10.09 -11.11 -8.82
N THR A 268 -10.68 -10.89 -7.65
CA THR A 268 -9.96 -10.69 -6.40
C THR A 268 -10.04 -11.95 -5.55
N GLN A 269 -8.89 -12.54 -5.21
CA GLN A 269 -8.80 -13.63 -4.24
C GLN A 269 -8.19 -13.09 -2.96
N TYR A 270 -8.71 -13.47 -1.80
CA TYR A 270 -8.16 -13.03 -0.51
C TYR A 270 -8.51 -14.01 0.61
N GLN A 271 -7.73 -13.97 1.68
CA GLN A 271 -8.02 -14.65 2.93
C GLN A 271 -8.96 -13.79 3.79
N HIS A 272 -10.15 -14.31 4.05
CA HIS A 272 -11.12 -13.73 4.97
C HIS A 272 -10.68 -13.95 6.44
N PRO A 273 -11.03 -13.08 7.41
CA PRO A 273 -10.67 -13.25 8.82
C PRO A 273 -11.19 -14.52 9.47
N SER A 274 -12.20 -15.18 8.88
CA SER A 274 -12.62 -16.52 9.29
C SER A 274 -11.60 -17.63 8.93
N GLY A 275 -10.48 -17.30 8.29
CA GLY A 275 -9.45 -18.22 7.81
C GLY A 275 -9.73 -18.83 6.43
N ARG A 276 -10.93 -18.62 5.85
CA ARG A 276 -11.29 -19.14 4.53
C ARG A 276 -10.79 -18.22 3.41
N TYR A 277 -10.42 -18.80 2.28
CA TYR A 277 -10.17 -18.02 1.07
C TYR A 277 -11.49 -17.73 0.35
N ARG A 278 -11.62 -16.50 -0.14
CA ARG A 278 -12.77 -16.03 -0.90
C ARG A 278 -12.32 -15.51 -2.25
N LEU A 279 -13.22 -15.61 -3.23
CA LEU A 279 -13.07 -15.05 -4.56
C LEU A 279 -14.22 -14.06 -4.80
N ARG A 280 -13.88 -12.84 -5.19
CA ARG A 280 -14.81 -11.82 -5.63
C ARG A 280 -14.57 -11.58 -7.12
N ALA A 281 -15.59 -11.81 -7.94
CA ALA A 281 -15.56 -11.52 -9.37
C ALA A 281 -16.50 -10.35 -9.67
N THR A 282 -15.98 -9.32 -10.34
CA THR A 282 -16.77 -8.18 -10.83
C THR A 282 -16.57 -8.08 -12.33
N THR A 283 -17.62 -8.29 -13.12
CA THR A 283 -17.57 -8.14 -14.58
C THR A 283 -18.34 -6.90 -15.00
N VAL A 284 -17.68 -6.02 -15.75
CA VAL A 284 -18.28 -4.83 -16.35
C VAL A 284 -18.34 -5.02 -17.87
N CYS A 285 -19.46 -4.64 -18.47
CA CYS A 285 -19.69 -4.71 -19.91
C CYS A 285 -20.07 -3.32 -20.45
N GLY A 286 -19.61 -2.98 -21.66
CA GLY A 286 -19.96 -1.72 -22.33
C GLY A 286 -19.99 -1.84 -23.85
N GLY A 287 -20.70 -0.92 -24.51
CA GLY A 287 -20.71 -0.80 -25.97
C GLY A 287 -19.49 -0.04 -26.49
N TRP A 288 -19.00 -0.39 -27.67
CA TRP A 288 -17.97 0.41 -28.36
C TRP A 288 -18.61 1.59 -29.08
N HIS A 289 -17.89 2.71 -29.09
CA HIS A 289 -18.22 3.83 -29.97
C HIS A 289 -17.23 3.83 -31.12
N SER A 290 -17.73 3.76 -32.36
CA SER A 290 -16.92 3.54 -33.56
C SER A 290 -17.03 4.65 -34.60
N ASP A 291 -17.90 5.64 -34.38
CA ASP A 291 -18.04 6.79 -35.29
C ASP A 291 -17.07 7.90 -34.85
N PRO A 292 -15.99 8.16 -35.61
CA PRO A 292 -15.05 9.22 -35.28
C PRO A 292 -15.62 10.63 -35.50
N SER A 293 -16.74 10.77 -36.21
CA SER A 293 -17.36 12.06 -36.53
C SER A 293 -18.37 12.55 -35.47
N ASP A 294 -18.87 11.65 -34.62
CA ASP A 294 -19.78 11.97 -33.51
C ASP A 294 -19.11 11.63 -32.18
N SER A 295 -18.66 12.63 -31.42
CA SER A 295 -18.11 12.41 -30.07
C SER A 295 -19.16 12.53 -28.96
N ALA A 296 -20.41 12.88 -29.28
CA ALA A 296 -21.43 13.15 -28.26
C ALA A 296 -21.71 11.96 -27.32
N PRO A 297 -21.74 10.70 -27.78
CA PRO A 297 -21.87 9.54 -26.88
C PRO A 297 -20.70 9.40 -25.90
N LEU A 298 -19.47 9.72 -26.34
CA LEU A 298 -18.29 9.69 -25.47
C LEU A 298 -18.35 10.80 -24.42
N ALA A 299 -18.71 12.02 -24.83
CA ALA A 299 -18.86 13.16 -23.92
C ALA A 299 -19.92 12.89 -22.84
N ARG A 300 -21.06 12.27 -23.20
CA ARG A 300 -22.09 11.88 -22.23
C ARG A 300 -21.65 10.77 -21.27
N GLY A 301 -20.68 9.95 -21.67
CA GLY A 301 -20.12 8.89 -20.82
C GLY A 301 -18.99 9.35 -19.91
N PHE A 302 -18.61 10.64 -19.95
CA PHE A 302 -17.53 11.19 -19.16
C PHE A 302 -17.95 11.40 -17.71
N ASP A 303 -17.23 10.77 -16.78
CA ASP A 303 -17.37 10.99 -15.34
C ASP A 303 -16.27 11.94 -14.87
N GLN A 304 -16.64 13.20 -14.65
CA GLN A 304 -15.71 14.25 -14.24
C GLN A 304 -15.11 14.02 -12.85
N GLU A 305 -15.86 13.41 -11.92
CA GLU A 305 -15.38 13.17 -10.56
C GLU A 305 -14.36 12.04 -10.55
N ALA A 306 -14.67 10.94 -11.23
CA ALA A 306 -13.73 9.83 -11.40
C ALA A 306 -12.49 10.28 -12.18
N SER A 307 -12.66 11.04 -13.26
CA SER A 307 -11.53 11.55 -14.06
C SER A 307 -10.60 12.44 -13.22
N ALA A 308 -11.15 13.36 -12.42
CA ALA A 308 -10.36 14.21 -11.53
C ALA A 308 -9.53 13.38 -10.54
N VAL A 309 -10.13 12.35 -9.91
CA VAL A 309 -9.42 11.48 -8.97
C VAL A 309 -8.36 10.62 -9.66
N ILE A 310 -8.64 10.08 -10.85
CA ILE A 310 -7.69 9.27 -11.63
C ILE A 310 -6.50 10.10 -12.10
N MET A 311 -6.74 11.35 -12.54
CA MET A 311 -5.70 12.29 -12.91
C MET A 311 -4.87 12.74 -11.70
N ALA A 312 -5.50 12.98 -10.55
CA ALA A 312 -4.81 13.31 -9.31
C ALA A 312 -3.91 12.14 -8.84
N ARG A 313 -4.38 10.89 -8.91
CA ARG A 313 -3.56 9.70 -8.61
C ARG A 313 -2.35 9.60 -9.52
N LEU A 314 -2.52 9.86 -10.82
CA LEU A 314 -1.41 9.86 -11.78
C LEU A 314 -0.42 10.98 -11.48
N ALA A 315 -0.90 12.20 -11.20
CA ALA A 315 -0.05 13.33 -10.84
C ALA A 315 0.78 13.06 -9.58
N VAL A 316 0.14 12.56 -8.51
CA VAL A 316 0.83 12.21 -7.26
C VAL A 316 1.86 11.11 -7.50
N HIS A 317 1.55 10.08 -8.28
CA HIS A 317 2.51 9.02 -8.61
C HIS A 317 3.72 9.57 -9.37
N ARG A 318 3.52 10.50 -10.31
CA ARG A 318 4.63 11.13 -11.05
C ARG A 318 5.57 11.94 -10.16
N THR A 319 5.13 12.43 -9.00
CA THR A 319 6.01 13.12 -8.04
C THR A 319 7.13 12.24 -7.48
N GLU A 320 7.06 10.92 -7.66
CA GLU A 320 8.11 9.99 -7.23
C GLU A 320 9.34 10.01 -8.14
N SER A 321 9.19 10.47 -9.40
CA SER A 321 10.26 10.46 -10.40
C SER A 321 10.45 11.79 -11.14
N GLU A 322 9.48 12.71 -11.04
CA GLU A 322 9.46 13.97 -11.77
C GLU A 322 9.31 15.17 -10.83
N GLU A 323 9.81 16.33 -11.28
CA GLU A 323 9.76 17.57 -10.53
C GLU A 323 8.35 18.18 -10.53
N VAL A 324 7.94 18.69 -9.37
CA VAL A 324 6.58 19.24 -9.16
C VAL A 324 6.18 20.31 -10.19
N PRO A 325 7.03 21.28 -10.58
CA PRO A 325 6.66 22.29 -11.57
C PRO A 325 6.27 21.71 -12.94
N ASP A 326 6.90 20.62 -13.37
CA ASP A 326 6.61 20.00 -14.66
C ASP A 326 5.31 19.18 -14.62
N ILE A 327 5.02 18.56 -13.48
CA ILE A 327 3.74 17.87 -13.24
C ILE A 327 2.59 18.88 -13.26
N LEU A 328 2.75 20.05 -12.64
CA LEU A 328 1.74 21.12 -12.68
C LEU A 328 1.49 21.63 -14.10
N ARG A 329 2.56 21.90 -14.87
CA ARG A 329 2.44 22.29 -16.28
C ARG A 329 1.76 21.21 -17.12
N TRP A 330 2.05 19.94 -16.85
CA TRP A 330 1.40 18.82 -17.52
C TRP A 330 -0.09 18.75 -17.19
N LEU A 331 -0.47 18.94 -15.93
CA LEU A 331 -1.88 19.01 -15.52
C LEU A 331 -2.60 20.16 -16.21
N ASP A 332 -2.02 21.37 -16.22
CA ASP A 332 -2.61 22.54 -16.88
C ASP A 332 -2.81 22.29 -18.38
N ARG A 333 -1.79 21.75 -19.06
CA ARG A 333 -1.90 21.40 -20.48
C ARG A 333 -2.93 20.32 -20.75
N SER A 334 -3.08 19.36 -19.83
CA SER A 334 -4.08 18.29 -19.95
C SER A 334 -5.48 18.85 -19.79
N LEU A 335 -5.68 19.79 -18.86
CA LEU A 335 -6.96 20.46 -18.65
C LEU A 335 -7.34 21.36 -19.84
N ILE A 336 -6.39 22.09 -20.42
CA ILE A 336 -6.65 22.94 -21.60
C ILE A 336 -7.05 22.11 -22.83
N ARG A 337 -6.56 20.87 -22.92
CA ARG A 337 -6.87 19.96 -24.05
C ARG A 337 -8.20 19.23 -23.90
N LEU A 338 -8.69 19.07 -22.67
CA LEU A 338 -9.94 18.39 -22.34
C LEU A 338 -11.13 19.27 -22.74
#